data_AF-A0A4Y2CN67-F1
#
_entry.id   AF-A0A4Y2CN67-F1
#
_cell.length_a   1.000
_cell.length_b   1.000
_cell.length_c   1.000
_cell.angle_alpha   90.00
_cell.angle_beta   90.00
_cell.angle_gamma   90.00
#
_symmetry.space_group_name_H-M   'P 1'
#
loop_
_entity.id
_entity.type
_entity.pdbx_description
1 polymer ?
#
loop_
_entity_poly.entity_id
_entity_poly.type
_entity_poly.pdbx_seq_one_letter_code
_entity_poly.pdbx_strand_id
1 'polypeptide(L)'
;MFNTIADPAERTDCEVLSVIRFLNAKKVKPAEIHRQLVEIYGENVMTDGMVKKWVRQFNDGSTNVHEEARSGRPSVVNDGLVVKVNEKIHENSRFTIRMFSDEFPQISKTVLHEIVTNRLNYRKLCSRWVPKMLTYVHKTK
;
A
#
# COMPACT_ATOMS: atom_id res chain seq x y z
N MET A 1 11.83 -3.50 19.80
CA MET A 1 11.13 -4.56 19.05
C MET A 1 9.73 -4.64 19.63
N PHE A 2 8.76 -3.98 19.00
CA PHE A 2 7.37 -4.06 19.44
C PHE A 2 6.79 -5.32 18.82
N ASN A 3 6.52 -6.32 19.65
CA ASN A 3 5.71 -7.46 19.25
C ASN A 3 4.30 -6.93 19.02
N THR A 4 3.89 -6.83 17.76
CA THR A 4 2.50 -6.64 17.38
C THR A 4 1.73 -7.85 17.89
N ILE A 5 1.10 -7.69 19.05
CA ILE A 5 0.05 -8.60 19.50
C ILE A 5 -1.05 -8.40 18.48
N ALA A 6 -1.15 -9.32 17.51
CA ALA A 6 -2.27 -9.34 16.59
C ALA A 6 -3.55 -9.37 17.42
N ASP A 7 -4.47 -8.47 17.14
CA ASP A 7 -5.80 -8.45 17.71
C ASP A 7 -6.42 -9.85 17.54
N PRO A 8 -7.02 -10.48 18.58
CA PRO A 8 -7.71 -11.76 18.46
C PRO A 8 -8.73 -11.81 17.30
N ALA A 9 -9.24 -10.65 16.86
CA ALA A 9 -10.10 -10.54 15.68
C ALA A 9 -9.38 -10.85 14.35
N GLU A 10 -8.10 -10.48 14.17
CA GLU A 10 -7.39 -10.66 12.90
C GLU A 10 -6.94 -12.11 12.64
N ARG A 11 -6.86 -12.92 13.69
CA ARG A 11 -6.35 -14.30 13.60
C ARG A 11 -7.43 -15.34 13.28
N THR A 12 -8.71 -14.95 13.34
CA THR A 12 -9.86 -15.86 13.29
C THR A 12 -10.50 -15.95 11.89
N ASP A 13 -10.15 -15.05 10.97
CA ASP A 13 -10.83 -14.95 9.68
C ASP A 13 -10.49 -16.10 8.72
N CYS A 14 -9.21 -16.43 8.51
CA CYS A 14 -8.87 -17.40 7.46
C CYS A 14 -9.30 -18.85 7.78
N GLU A 15 -9.30 -19.24 9.05
CA GLU A 15 -9.76 -20.57 9.46
C GLU A 15 -11.28 -20.70 9.29
N VAL A 16 -12.04 -19.74 9.80
CA VAL A 16 -13.51 -19.72 9.70
C VAL A 16 -13.95 -19.61 8.24
N LEU A 17 -13.26 -18.81 7.43
CA LEU A 17 -13.54 -18.68 5.99
C LEU A 17 -13.23 -19.96 5.22
N SER A 18 -12.21 -20.72 5.62
CA SER A 18 -11.93 -22.06 5.07
C SER A 18 -13.08 -23.02 5.33
N VAL A 19 -13.62 -23.02 6.56
CA VAL A 19 -14.76 -23.85 6.96
C VAL A 19 -16.01 -23.45 6.18
N ILE A 20 -16.28 -22.14 6.04
CA ILE A 20 -17.40 -21.65 5.22
C ILE A 20 -17.27 -22.11 3.77
N ARG A 21 -16.08 -21.99 3.18
CA ARG A 21 -15.81 -22.44 1.81
C ARG A 21 -16.05 -23.93 1.64
N PHE A 22 -15.56 -24.74 2.58
CA PHE A 22 -15.77 -26.19 2.59
C PHE A 22 -17.25 -26.57 2.70
N LEU A 23 -17.98 -25.98 3.65
CA LEU A 23 -19.40 -26.25 3.85
C LEU A 23 -20.26 -25.76 2.67
N ASN A 24 -19.88 -24.63 2.05
CA ASN A 24 -20.51 -24.15 0.83
C ASN A 24 -20.27 -25.10 -0.36
N ALA A 25 -19.07 -25.66 -0.49
CA ALA A 25 -18.77 -26.67 -1.50
C ALA A 25 -19.60 -27.94 -1.32
N LYS A 26 -19.90 -28.31 -0.06
CA LYS A 26 -20.84 -29.39 0.30
C LYS A 26 -22.33 -29.02 0.10
N LYS A 27 -22.63 -27.82 -0.42
CA LYS A 27 -23.98 -27.30 -0.66
C LYS A 27 -24.86 -27.19 0.60
N VAL A 28 -24.23 -26.96 1.75
CA VAL A 28 -24.94 -26.66 3.01
C VAL A 28 -25.60 -25.28 2.91
N LYS A 29 -26.81 -25.13 3.44
CA LYS A 29 -27.53 -23.83 3.43
C LYS A 29 -26.79 -22.83 4.34
N PRO A 30 -26.71 -21.53 3.98
CA PRO A 30 -25.99 -20.52 4.78
C PRO A 30 -26.42 -20.44 6.27
N ALA A 31 -27.71 -20.59 6.56
CA ALA A 31 -28.22 -20.58 7.93
C ALA A 31 -27.68 -21.75 8.77
N GLU A 32 -27.49 -22.91 8.14
CA GLU A 32 -26.92 -24.09 8.79
C GLU A 32 -25.40 -23.97 8.97
N ILE A 33 -24.72 -23.32 8.02
CA ILE A 33 -23.30 -22.96 8.16
C ILE A 33 -23.13 -22.06 9.39
N HIS A 34 -23.95 -21.02 9.54
CA HIS A 34 -23.89 -20.13 10.70
C HIS A 34 -24.13 -20.89 12.02
N ARG A 35 -25.12 -21.80 12.06
CA ARG A 35 -25.38 -22.63 13.24
C ARG A 35 -24.16 -23.47 13.65
N GLN A 36 -23.52 -24.15 12.69
CA GLN A 36 -22.33 -24.97 12.95
C GLN A 36 -21.13 -24.12 13.38
N LEU A 37 -20.97 -22.92 12.82
CA LEU A 37 -19.90 -22.00 13.24
C LEU A 37 -20.10 -21.54 14.68
N VAL A 38 -21.32 -21.17 15.06
CA VAL A 38 -21.64 -20.77 16.44
C VAL A 38 -21.42 -21.92 17.42
N GLU A 39 -21.75 -23.16 17.03
CA GLU A 39 -21.54 -24.35 17.86
C GLU A 39 -20.04 -24.65 18.10
N ILE A 40 -19.19 -24.48 17.08
CA ILE A 40 -17.77 -24.84 17.14
C ILE A 40 -16.91 -23.69 17.71
N TYR A 41 -17.18 -22.45 17.29
CA TYR A 41 -16.32 -21.28 17.57
C TYR A 41 -16.96 -20.27 18.55
N GLY A 42 -18.24 -20.45 18.92
CA GLY A 42 -18.97 -19.58 19.83
C GLY A 42 -19.79 -18.48 19.15
N GLU A 43 -20.67 -17.82 19.92
CA GLU A 43 -21.66 -16.84 19.43
C GLU A 43 -21.04 -15.61 18.72
N ASN A 44 -19.80 -15.25 19.07
CA ASN A 44 -19.14 -14.04 18.55
C ASN A 44 -18.26 -14.28 17.31
N VAL A 45 -18.32 -15.48 16.71
CA VAL A 45 -17.44 -15.83 15.57
C VAL A 45 -17.75 -14.99 14.33
N MET A 46 -19.02 -14.93 13.92
CA MET A 46 -19.44 -14.29 12.68
C MET A 46 -20.95 -14.13 12.65
N THR A 47 -21.44 -12.99 12.19
CA THR A 47 -22.89 -12.78 12.02
C THR A 47 -23.43 -13.53 10.81
N ASP A 48 -24.72 -13.92 10.85
CA ASP A 48 -25.42 -14.56 9.73
C ASP A 48 -25.30 -13.77 8.41
N GLY A 49 -25.33 -12.44 8.48
CA GLY A 49 -25.13 -11.56 7.32
C GLY A 49 -23.74 -11.70 6.69
N MET A 50 -22.69 -11.85 7.50
CA MET A 50 -21.33 -12.04 7.03
C MET A 50 -21.14 -13.43 6.42
N VAL A 51 -21.72 -14.48 7.01
CA VAL A 51 -21.73 -15.84 6.42
C VAL A 51 -22.38 -15.82 5.03
N LYS A 52 -23.55 -15.17 4.87
CA LYS A 52 -24.23 -15.04 3.58
C LYS A 52 -23.40 -14.28 2.54
N LYS A 53 -22.71 -13.21 2.96
CA LYS A 53 -21.80 -12.45 2.11
C LYS A 53 -20.67 -13.33 1.57
N TRP A 54 -20.02 -14.11 2.43
CA TRP A 54 -18.94 -15.00 2.03
C TRP A 54 -19.40 -16.17 1.17
N VAL A 55 -20.55 -16.79 1.48
CA VAL A 55 -21.15 -17.80 0.62
C VAL A 55 -21.40 -17.25 -0.79
N ARG A 56 -21.92 -16.02 -0.91
CA ARG A 56 -22.09 -15.36 -2.22
C ARG A 56 -20.74 -15.18 -2.93
N GLN A 57 -19.72 -14.65 -2.26
CA GLN A 57 -18.40 -14.47 -2.87
C GLN A 57 -17.78 -15.79 -3.36
N PHE A 58 -17.91 -16.88 -2.59
CA PHE A 58 -17.43 -18.19 -3.01
C PHE A 58 -18.21 -18.76 -4.19
N ASN A 59 -19.52 -18.48 -4.28
CA ASN A 59 -20.34 -18.86 -5.44
C ASN A 59 -19.97 -18.04 -6.68
N ASP A 60 -19.53 -16.79 -6.51
CA ASP A 60 -19.05 -15.90 -7.58
C ASP A 60 -17.62 -16.28 -8.05
N GLY A 61 -17.03 -17.36 -7.51
CA GLY A 61 -15.74 -17.90 -7.96
C GLY A 61 -14.52 -17.39 -7.17
N SER A 62 -14.72 -16.64 -6.09
CA SER A 62 -13.60 -16.25 -5.22
C SER A 62 -12.99 -17.49 -4.56
N THR A 63 -11.66 -17.59 -4.58
CA THR A 63 -10.92 -18.66 -3.89
C THR A 63 -10.07 -18.15 -2.74
N ASN A 64 -10.01 -16.83 -2.57
CA ASN A 64 -9.21 -16.20 -1.55
C ASN A 64 -9.94 -16.27 -0.21
N VAL A 65 -9.27 -16.86 0.76
CA VAL A 65 -9.75 -17.04 2.14
C VAL A 65 -9.12 -15.97 3.06
N HIS A 66 -8.16 -15.21 2.55
CA HIS A 66 -7.64 -14.03 3.20
C HIS A 66 -8.41 -12.82 2.69
N GLU A 67 -8.80 -11.91 3.59
CA GLU A 67 -9.22 -10.58 3.16
C GLU A 67 -8.09 -9.99 2.32
N GLU A 68 -8.39 -9.61 1.08
CA GLU A 68 -7.44 -8.82 0.30
C GLU A 68 -7.12 -7.56 1.08
N ALA A 69 -5.83 -7.18 1.13
CA ALA A 69 -5.41 -5.95 1.76
C ALA A 69 -6.30 -4.82 1.21
N ARG A 70 -7.08 -4.20 2.10
CA ARG A 70 -8.02 -3.14 1.71
C ARG A 70 -7.25 -2.14 0.86
N SER A 71 -7.71 -1.91 -0.36
CA SER A 71 -7.19 -0.82 -1.17
C SER A 71 -7.38 0.45 -0.34
N GLY A 72 -6.28 0.98 0.17
CA GLY A 72 -6.30 2.21 0.95
C GLY A 72 -6.81 3.36 0.08
N ARG A 73 -6.80 4.57 0.63
CA ARG A 73 -7.05 5.76 -0.17
C ARG A 73 -6.12 5.75 -1.39
N PRO A 74 -6.65 5.86 -2.63
CA PRO A 74 -5.81 5.93 -3.81
C PRO A 74 -4.76 7.01 -3.63
N SER A 75 -3.49 6.62 -3.76
CA SER A 75 -2.39 7.58 -3.69
C SER A 75 -2.54 8.54 -4.86
N VAL A 76 -2.44 9.85 -4.58
CA VAL A 76 -2.36 10.88 -5.64
C VAL A 76 -1.06 10.71 -6.45
N VAL A 77 -0.09 9.97 -5.91
CA VAL A 77 1.18 9.65 -6.56
C VAL A 77 0.99 8.49 -7.53
N ASN A 78 0.96 8.81 -8.82
CA ASN A 78 1.00 7.85 -9.92
C ASN A 78 2.48 7.58 -10.33
N ASP A 79 2.80 6.38 -10.79
CA ASP A 79 4.13 6.03 -11.29
C ASP A 79 4.58 6.96 -12.44
N GLY A 80 3.66 7.34 -13.32
CA GLY A 80 3.96 8.29 -14.40
C GLY A 80 4.38 9.68 -13.90
N LEU A 81 3.90 10.08 -12.71
CA LEU A 81 4.35 11.32 -12.07
C LEU A 81 5.75 11.16 -11.47
N VAL A 82 6.03 10.02 -10.84
CA VAL A 82 7.35 9.74 -10.26
C VAL A 82 8.44 9.80 -11.34
N VAL A 83 8.17 9.26 -12.53
CA VAL A 83 9.09 9.34 -13.68
C VAL A 83 9.36 10.78 -14.09
N LYS A 84 8.32 11.60 -14.27
CA LYS A 84 8.48 13.02 -14.64
C LYS A 84 9.28 13.82 -13.61
N VAL A 85 9.03 13.56 -12.32
CA VAL A 85 9.82 14.18 -11.24
C VAL A 85 11.28 13.76 -11.37
N ASN A 86 11.56 12.47 -11.58
CA ASN A 86 12.93 11.97 -11.72
C ASN A 86 13.66 12.54 -12.95
N GLU A 87 13.00 12.62 -14.11
CA GLU A 87 13.56 13.25 -15.32
C GLU A 87 13.98 14.69 -15.03
N LYS A 88 13.14 15.44 -14.32
CA LYS A 88 13.44 16.82 -13.99
C LYS A 88 14.62 16.99 -13.03
N ILE A 89 14.77 16.07 -12.08
CA ILE A 89 15.94 15.98 -11.20
C ILE A 89 17.21 15.77 -12.03
N HIS A 90 17.16 14.90 -13.04
CA HIS A 90 18.31 14.62 -13.91
C HIS A 90 18.69 15.81 -14.80
N GLU A 91 17.72 16.62 -15.27
CA GLU A 91 18.00 17.84 -16.04
C GLU A 91 18.77 18.88 -15.23
N ASN A 92 18.46 19.03 -13.94
CA ASN A 92 19.12 20.01 -13.08
C ASN A 92 19.27 19.51 -11.65
N SER A 93 20.41 18.90 -11.33
CA SER A 93 20.72 18.40 -9.97
C SER A 93 20.65 19.43 -8.82
N ARG A 94 20.51 20.74 -9.11
CA ARG A 94 20.38 21.82 -8.11
C ARG A 94 18.95 22.36 -7.98
N PHE A 95 17.94 21.53 -8.20
CA PHE A 95 16.53 21.91 -8.01
C PHE A 95 16.19 22.18 -6.53
N THR A 96 15.14 22.97 -6.32
CA THR A 96 14.52 23.15 -5.00
C THR A 96 13.06 22.71 -5.03
N ILE A 97 12.50 22.31 -3.87
CA ILE A 97 11.07 21.93 -3.76
C ILE A 97 10.14 23.08 -4.21
N ARG A 98 10.58 24.34 -4.08
CA ARG A 98 9.83 25.49 -4.57
C ARG A 98 9.73 25.49 -6.09
N MET A 99 10.85 25.31 -6.80
CA MET A 99 10.85 25.19 -8.27
C MET A 99 9.98 24.02 -8.74
N PHE A 100 10.02 22.88 -8.04
CA PHE A 100 9.13 21.76 -8.31
C PHE A 100 7.65 22.12 -8.14
N SER A 101 7.31 22.89 -7.12
CA SER A 101 5.94 23.35 -6.90
C SER A 101 5.44 24.29 -8.00
N ASP A 102 6.35 25.08 -8.59
CA ASP A 102 6.01 26.01 -9.66
C ASP A 102 5.79 25.27 -10.99
N GLU A 103 6.54 24.19 -11.24
CA GLU A 103 6.39 23.34 -12.43
C GLU A 103 5.22 22.35 -12.32
N PHE A 104 4.88 21.92 -11.10
CA PHE A 104 3.79 21.00 -10.82
C PHE A 104 2.76 21.63 -9.86
N PRO A 105 2.04 22.69 -10.29
CA PRO A 105 1.10 23.42 -9.42
C PRO A 105 -0.08 22.54 -8.94
N GLN A 106 -0.39 21.47 -9.65
CA GLN A 106 -1.42 20.50 -9.30
C GLN A 106 -1.03 19.57 -8.13
N ILE A 107 0.21 19.65 -7.64
CA ILE A 107 0.76 18.76 -6.63
C ILE A 107 1.21 19.58 -5.43
N SER A 108 0.85 19.12 -4.23
CA SER A 108 1.31 19.79 -3.01
C SER A 108 2.80 19.58 -2.79
N LYS A 109 3.45 20.57 -2.16
CA LYS A 109 4.87 20.50 -1.79
C LYS A 109 5.21 19.29 -0.93
N THR A 110 4.28 18.86 -0.07
CA THR A 110 4.45 17.69 0.80
C THR A 110 4.54 16.40 -0.02
N VAL A 111 3.66 16.24 -1.01
CA VAL A 111 3.66 15.07 -1.90
C VAL A 111 4.92 15.05 -2.76
N LEU A 112 5.35 16.20 -3.28
CA LEU A 112 6.62 16.32 -4.00
C LEU A 112 7.81 15.91 -3.11
N HIS A 113 7.84 16.37 -1.86
CA HIS A 113 8.88 15.97 -0.91
C HIS A 113 8.87 14.47 -0.62
N GLU A 114 7.69 13.87 -0.47
CA GLU A 114 7.51 12.42 -0.29
C GLU A 114 8.03 11.64 -1.51
N ILE A 115 7.70 12.07 -2.73
CA ILE A 115 8.18 11.42 -3.96
C ILE A 115 9.71 11.46 -4.02
N VAL A 116 10.31 12.64 -3.81
CA VAL A 116 11.77 12.80 -3.90
C VAL A 116 12.49 11.98 -2.81
N THR A 117 12.00 12.02 -1.58
CA THR A 117 12.70 11.41 -0.43
C THR A 117 12.38 9.94 -0.23
N ASN A 118 11.10 9.54 -0.34
CA ASN A 118 10.67 8.19 0.00
C ASN A 118 10.58 7.27 -1.22
N ARG A 119 10.13 7.79 -2.37
CA ARG A 119 9.97 6.96 -3.60
C ARG A 119 11.27 6.88 -4.39
N LEU A 120 11.88 8.02 -4.65
CA LEU A 120 13.14 8.11 -5.42
C LEU A 120 14.40 8.03 -4.55
N ASN A 121 14.26 8.12 -3.22
CA ASN A 121 15.35 8.02 -2.26
C ASN A 121 16.49 9.04 -2.48
N TYR A 122 16.18 10.22 -3.03
CA TYR A 122 17.13 11.32 -3.13
C TYR A 122 17.33 12.00 -1.78
N ARG A 123 18.56 12.48 -1.55
CA ARG A 123 18.92 13.26 -0.37
C ARG A 123 19.53 14.57 -0.80
N LYS A 124 19.21 15.64 -0.06
CA LYS A 124 19.85 16.93 -0.26
C LYS A 124 21.30 16.86 0.21
N LEU A 125 22.22 17.14 -0.69
CA LEU A 125 23.65 17.28 -0.39
C LEU A 125 24.08 18.74 -0.58
N CYS A 126 24.97 19.21 0.29
CA CYS A 126 25.61 20.52 0.11
C CYS A 126 26.74 20.38 -0.91
N SER A 127 26.82 21.30 -1.88
CA SER A 127 27.98 21.37 -2.78
C SER A 127 29.25 21.64 -1.97
N ARG A 128 30.35 20.98 -2.34
CA ARG A 128 31.66 21.24 -1.71
C ARG A 128 32.18 22.60 -2.15
N TRP A 129 32.81 23.33 -1.25
CA TRP A 129 33.43 24.61 -1.58
C TRP A 129 34.62 24.38 -2.52
N VAL A 130 34.69 25.17 -3.60
CA VAL A 130 35.77 25.11 -4.58
C VAL A 130 36.55 26.43 -4.49
N PRO A 131 37.84 26.41 -4.08
CA PRO A 131 38.60 27.64 -3.82
C PRO A 131 38.79 28.56 -5.01
N LYS A 132 38.83 28.01 -6.22
CA LYS A 132 39.02 28.76 -7.45
C LYS A 132 38.36 28.04 -8.61
N MET A 133 37.78 28.79 -9.53
CA MET A 133 37.26 28.24 -10.77
C MET A 133 38.42 27.72 -11.63
N LEU A 134 38.43 26.42 -11.89
CA LEU A 134 39.44 25.80 -12.74
C LEU A 134 39.17 26.13 -14.20
N THR A 135 40.15 26.76 -14.87
CA THR A 135 40.15 26.96 -16.31
C THR A 135 40.60 25.68 -17.03
N TYR A 136 40.41 25.63 -18.35
CA TYR A 136 40.79 24.47 -19.17
C TYR A 136 42.26 24.06 -18.95
N VAL A 137 43.17 25.05 -18.86
CA VAL A 137 44.61 24.85 -18.62
C VAL A 137 44.90 24.14 -17.29
N HIS A 138 44.06 24.32 -16.27
CA HIS A 138 44.23 23.64 -14.98
C HIS A 138 43.75 22.19 -14.97
N LYS A 139 43.00 21.76 -15.99
CA LYS A 139 42.40 20.41 -16.08
C LYS A 139 43.20 19.44 -16.95
N THR A 140 44.20 19.93 -17.68
CA THR A 140 44.98 19.18 -18.69
C THR A 140 46.39 18.78 -18.21
N LYS A 141 46.66 18.82 -16.91
CA LYS A 141 47.91 18.37 -16.27
C LYS A 141 47.63 17.18 -15.38
#